data_AF-A0A923TVR6-F1
#
_entry.id   AF-A0A923TVR6-F1
#
_cell.length_a   1.000
_cell.length_b   1.000
_cell.length_c   1.000
_cell.angle_alpha   90.00
_cell.angle_beta   90.00
_cell.angle_gamma   90.00
#
_symmetry.space_group_name_H-M   'P 1'
#
loop_
_entity.id
_entity.type
_entity.pdbx_description
1 polymer ?
#
loop_
_entity_poly.entity_id
_entity_poly.type
_entity_poly.pdbx_seq_one_letter_code
_entity_poly.pdbx_strand_id
1 'polypeptide(L)'
;MMNETTPSEILSLLQTKNRCLDRLMDSTQAFLSAPLETLIMGDEGSETPLTLYENERTSVIQTLEMHDRRIHTLISNIGSTKKTPEFMESVKAELLQNERLITAVFNADDIVFSRIRDAQAQIAKLLQENRKSGDLLSKFKSGAGGTGEGMDKTL
;
A
#
# COMPACT_ATOMS: atom_id res chain seq x y z
N MET A 1 8.47 -33.79 -24.57
CA MET A 1 7.96 -32.76 -25.50
C MET A 1 8.25 -31.41 -24.87
N MET A 2 9.18 -30.63 -25.42
CA MET A 2 9.41 -29.27 -24.93
C MET A 2 8.26 -28.41 -25.45
N ASN A 3 7.47 -27.79 -24.56
CA ASN A 3 6.47 -26.80 -24.95
C ASN A 3 7.17 -25.74 -25.77
N GLU A 4 6.74 -25.54 -27.01
CA GLU A 4 7.26 -24.47 -27.84
C GLU A 4 7.00 -23.14 -27.14
N THR A 5 8.08 -22.48 -26.71
CA THR A 5 8.00 -21.10 -26.24
C THR A 5 7.55 -20.22 -27.40
N THR A 6 6.45 -19.50 -27.22
CA THR A 6 5.91 -18.60 -28.22
C THR A 6 6.27 -17.15 -27.88
N PRO A 7 6.66 -16.33 -28.87
CA PRO A 7 6.82 -14.88 -28.70
C PRO A 7 5.60 -14.21 -28.04
N SER A 8 4.40 -14.72 -28.31
CA SER A 8 3.15 -14.23 -27.73
C SER A 8 3.05 -14.45 -26.21
N GLU A 9 3.64 -15.53 -25.67
CA GLU A 9 3.67 -15.77 -24.23
C GLU A 9 4.50 -14.70 -23.50
N ILE A 10 5.68 -14.36 -24.05
CA ILE A 10 6.55 -13.31 -23.49
C ILE A 10 5.84 -11.96 -23.49
N LEU A 11 5.21 -11.58 -24.61
CA LEU A 11 4.47 -10.32 -24.69
C LEU A 11 3.28 -10.29 -23.72
N SER A 12 2.54 -11.39 -23.59
CA SER A 12 1.43 -11.48 -22.63
C SER A 12 1.90 -11.29 -21.18
N LEU A 13 3.07 -11.83 -20.82
CA LEU A 13 3.63 -11.64 -19.49
C LEU A 13 4.05 -10.19 -19.27
N LEU A 14 4.70 -9.53 -20.24
CA LEU A 14 5.05 -8.11 -20.17
C LEU A 14 3.80 -7.22 -20.01
N GLN A 15 2.76 -7.49 -20.80
CA GLN A 15 1.48 -6.78 -20.69
C GLN A 15 0.81 -7.01 -19.33
N THR A 16 0.93 -8.22 -18.78
CA THR A 16 0.43 -8.52 -17.44
C THR A 16 1.20 -7.73 -16.38
N LYS A 17 2.54 -7.62 -16.50
CA LYS A 17 3.32 -6.75 -15.62
C LYS A 17 2.85 -5.30 -15.68
N ASN A 18 2.60 -4.77 -16.88
CA ASN A 18 2.09 -3.41 -17.07
C ASN A 18 0.72 -3.22 -16.38
N ARG A 19 -0.22 -4.16 -16.59
CA ARG A 19 -1.52 -4.14 -15.89
C ARG A 19 -1.40 -4.21 -14.36
N CYS A 20 -0.46 -4.98 -13.83
CA CYS A 20 -0.23 -5.05 -12.39
C CYS A 20 0.28 -3.71 -11.82
N LEU A 21 1.14 -3.02 -12.57
CA LEU A 21 1.62 -1.70 -12.18
C LEU A 21 0.52 -0.63 -12.28
N ASP A 22 -0.32 -0.68 -13.31
CA ASP A 22 -1.51 0.19 -13.40
C ASP A 22 -2.44 -0.02 -12.19
N ARG A 23 -2.74 -1.28 -11.86
CA ARG A 23 -3.55 -1.63 -10.69
C ARG A 23 -2.93 -1.14 -9.36
N LEU A 24 -1.61 -1.20 -9.24
CA LEU A 24 -0.90 -0.63 -8.10
C LEU A 24 -1.06 0.89 -8.03
N MET A 25 -1.00 1.58 -9.17
CA MET A 25 -1.23 3.02 -9.24
C MET A 25 -2.67 3.39 -8.86
N ASP A 26 -3.66 2.62 -9.30
CA ASP A 26 -5.06 2.82 -8.90
C ASP A 26 -5.23 2.66 -7.38
N SER A 27 -4.62 1.63 -6.80
CA SER A 27 -4.61 1.40 -5.34
C SER A 27 -3.88 2.52 -4.60
N THR A 28 -2.77 3.01 -5.15
CA THR A 28 -2.02 4.15 -4.61
C THR A 28 -2.88 5.42 -4.59
N GLN A 29 -3.60 5.70 -5.68
CA GLN A 29 -4.51 6.85 -5.75
C GLN A 29 -5.68 6.72 -4.79
N ALA A 30 -6.25 5.52 -4.65
CA ALA A 30 -7.30 5.25 -3.68
C ALA A 30 -6.82 5.50 -2.24
N PHE A 31 -5.62 5.03 -1.90
CA PHE A 31 -4.99 5.28 -0.60
C PHE A 31 -4.76 6.78 -0.36
N LEU A 32 -4.20 7.50 -1.34
CA LEU A 32 -3.92 8.93 -1.21
C LEU A 32 -5.20 9.79 -1.13
N SER A 33 -6.29 9.32 -1.71
CA SER A 33 -7.60 10.00 -1.68
C SER A 33 -8.38 9.72 -0.39
N ALA A 34 -7.97 8.73 0.40
CA ALA A 34 -8.66 8.41 1.64
C ALA A 34 -8.49 9.53 2.69
N PRO A 35 -9.58 9.89 3.41
CA PRO A 35 -9.49 10.78 4.56
C PRO A 35 -8.50 10.24 5.60
N LEU A 36 -7.74 11.14 6.22
CA LEU A 36 -6.67 10.76 7.15
C LEU A 36 -7.21 9.97 8.34
N GLU A 37 -8.43 10.30 8.79
CA GLU A 37 -9.15 9.63 9.87
C GLU A 37 -9.42 8.15 9.52
N THR A 38 -9.83 7.88 8.28
CA THR A 38 -10.15 6.51 7.80
C THR A 38 -8.90 5.66 7.61
N LEU A 39 -7.72 6.29 7.43
CA LEU A 39 -6.44 5.58 7.40
C LEU A 39 -6.10 4.98 8.77
N ILE A 40 -6.55 5.62 9.85
CA ILE A 40 -6.19 5.29 11.24
C ILE A 40 -7.25 4.39 11.87
N MET A 41 -8.51 4.75 11.66
CA MET A 41 -9.67 4.10 12.25
C MET A 41 -10.52 3.59 11.09
N GLY A 42 -10.24 2.36 10.64
CA GLY A 42 -11.16 1.67 9.74
C GLY A 42 -12.54 1.54 10.38
N ASP A 43 -13.57 1.34 9.58
CA ASP A 43 -14.90 0.99 10.10
C ASP A 43 -14.83 -0.38 10.80
N GLU A 44 -15.63 -0.60 11.85
CA GLU A 44 -15.65 -1.86 12.60
C GLU A 44 -15.77 -3.06 11.65
N GLY A 45 -14.73 -3.91 11.61
CA GLY A 45 -14.69 -5.11 10.79
C GLY A 45 -14.23 -4.92 9.33
N SER A 46 -13.82 -3.71 8.93
CA SER A 46 -13.25 -3.43 7.60
C SER A 46 -11.72 -3.31 7.63
N GLU A 47 -11.07 -3.71 6.54
CA GLU A 47 -9.64 -3.43 6.36
C GLU A 47 -9.42 -1.93 6.13
N THR A 48 -8.42 -1.37 6.81
CA THR A 48 -8.05 0.04 6.60
C THR A 48 -7.53 0.25 5.17
N PRO A 49 -7.64 1.46 4.60
CA PRO A 49 -7.05 1.73 3.29
C PRO A 49 -5.53 1.51 3.26
N LEU A 50 -4.83 1.67 4.39
CA LEU A 50 -3.41 1.33 4.51
C LEU A 50 -3.17 -0.17 4.35
N THR A 51 -3.97 -1.01 5.01
CA THR A 51 -3.88 -2.47 4.90
C THR A 51 -4.19 -2.93 3.48
N LEU A 52 -5.24 -2.40 2.86
CA LEU A 52 -5.61 -2.71 1.47
C LEU A 52 -4.49 -2.34 0.49
N TYR A 53 -3.90 -1.16 0.67
CA TYR A 53 -2.76 -0.71 -0.13
C TYR A 53 -1.53 -1.59 0.05
N GLU A 54 -1.17 -1.94 1.28
CA GLU A 54 -0.02 -2.81 1.58
C GLU A 54 -0.20 -4.22 1.01
N ASN A 55 -1.39 -4.80 1.15
CA ASN A 55 -1.75 -6.10 0.60
C ASN A 55 -1.63 -6.09 -0.94
N GLU A 56 -2.17 -5.06 -1.58
CA GLU A 56 -2.11 -4.90 -3.04
C GLU A 56 -0.67 -4.71 -3.52
N ARG A 57 0.10 -3.84 -2.87
CA ARG A 57 1.53 -3.62 -3.17
C ARG A 57 2.34 -4.90 -3.06
N THR A 58 2.14 -5.65 -1.99
CA THR A 58 2.82 -6.94 -1.76
C THR A 58 2.45 -7.96 -2.84
N SER A 59 1.16 -8.08 -3.15
CA SER A 59 0.66 -8.98 -4.21
C SER A 59 1.24 -8.65 -5.57
N VAL A 60 1.31 -7.36 -5.92
CA VAL A 60 1.89 -6.89 -7.18
C VAL A 60 3.38 -7.20 -7.24
N ILE A 61 4.16 -6.91 -6.19
CA ILE A 61 5.61 -7.20 -6.17
C ILE A 61 5.87 -8.70 -6.38
N GLN A 62 5.16 -9.57 -5.66
CA GLN A 62 5.29 -11.03 -5.82
C GLN A 62 4.94 -11.48 -7.24
N THR A 63 3.90 -10.88 -7.82
CA THR A 63 3.48 -11.16 -9.19
C THR A 63 4.56 -10.73 -10.19
N LEU A 64 5.12 -9.53 -10.05
CA LEU A 64 6.18 -9.02 -10.91
C LEU A 64 7.43 -9.91 -10.86
N GLU A 65 7.87 -10.32 -9.66
CA GLU A 65 9.00 -11.23 -9.50
C GLU A 65 8.77 -12.59 -10.18
N MET A 66 7.57 -13.16 -10.03
CA MET A 66 7.21 -14.42 -10.67
C MET A 66 7.25 -14.28 -12.20
N HIS A 67 6.71 -13.18 -12.74
CA HIS A 67 6.71 -12.92 -14.17
C HIS A 67 8.13 -12.68 -14.70
N ASP A 68 8.99 -11.98 -13.96
CA ASP A 68 10.38 -11.75 -14.35
C ASP A 68 11.18 -13.06 -14.45
N ARG A 69 11.02 -13.95 -13.48
CA ARG A 69 11.63 -15.29 -13.54
C ARG A 69 11.13 -16.06 -14.76
N ARG A 70 9.82 -16.02 -15.03
CA ARG A 70 9.22 -16.72 -16.17
C ARG A 70 9.68 -16.14 -17.51
N ILE A 71 9.67 -14.81 -17.66
CA ILE A 71 10.13 -14.11 -18.87
C ILE A 71 11.59 -14.45 -19.11
N HIS A 72 12.44 -14.41 -18.08
CA HIS A 72 13.85 -14.80 -18.20
C HIS A 72 14.00 -16.23 -18.74
N THR A 73 13.28 -17.20 -18.16
CA THR A 73 13.28 -18.58 -18.68
C THR A 73 12.83 -18.67 -20.13
N LEU A 74 11.76 -17.97 -20.51
CA LEU A 74 11.25 -18.00 -21.89
C LEU A 74 12.22 -17.34 -22.88
N ILE A 75 12.83 -16.22 -22.52
CA ILE A 75 13.84 -15.54 -23.35
C ILE A 75 15.11 -16.39 -23.50
N SER A 76 15.52 -17.13 -22.47
CA SER A 76 16.66 -18.06 -22.57
C SER A 76 16.37 -19.23 -23.52
N ASN A 77 15.11 -19.64 -23.64
CA ASN A 77 14.70 -20.81 -24.44
C ASN A 77 14.17 -20.45 -25.84
N ILE A 78 13.94 -19.16 -26.14
CA ILE A 78 13.43 -18.75 -27.44
C ILE A 78 14.54 -18.82 -28.50
N GLY A 79 14.29 -19.62 -29.54
CA GLY A 79 15.22 -19.74 -30.68
C GLY A 79 15.42 -18.42 -31.42
N SER A 80 16.60 -18.20 -31.99
CA SER A 80 16.95 -16.97 -32.73
C SER A 80 16.00 -16.68 -33.88
N THR A 81 15.47 -17.70 -34.54
CA THR A 81 14.50 -17.58 -35.64
C THR A 81 13.15 -17.00 -35.21
N LYS A 82 12.79 -17.11 -33.92
CA LYS A 82 11.56 -16.53 -33.37
C LYS A 82 11.75 -15.09 -32.88
N LYS A 83 12.99 -14.57 -32.85
CA LYS A 83 13.31 -13.18 -32.47
C LYS A 83 13.23 -12.26 -33.69
N THR A 84 12.06 -12.14 -34.28
CA THR A 84 11.87 -11.27 -35.46
C THR A 84 11.95 -9.79 -35.06
N PRO A 85 12.26 -8.88 -36.00
CA PRO A 85 12.28 -7.44 -35.73
C PRO A 85 10.96 -6.91 -35.13
N GLU A 86 9.82 -7.41 -35.60
CA GLU A 86 8.49 -7.00 -35.13
C GLU A 86 8.24 -7.41 -33.67
N PHE A 87 8.68 -8.61 -33.29
CA PHE A 87 8.62 -9.08 -31.92
C PHE A 87 9.51 -8.22 -31.01
N MET A 88 10.73 -7.93 -31.43
CA MET A 88 11.67 -7.12 -30.65
C MET A 88 11.16 -5.70 -30.44
N GLU A 89 10.54 -5.09 -31.45
CA GLU A 89 9.93 -3.77 -31.32
C GLU A 89 8.73 -3.78 -30.37
N SER A 90 7.90 -4.83 -30.43
CA SER A 90 6.77 -5.01 -29.50
C SER A 90 7.25 -5.14 -28.05
N VAL A 91 8.30 -5.94 -27.82
CA VAL A 91 8.92 -6.07 -26.49
C VAL A 91 9.46 -4.72 -26.00
N LYS A 92 10.12 -3.97 -26.87
CA LYS A 92 10.66 -2.65 -26.54
C LYS A 92 9.56 -1.66 -26.14
N ALA A 93 8.43 -1.66 -26.86
CA ALA A 93 7.29 -0.82 -26.54
C ALA A 93 6.71 -1.16 -25.14
N GLU A 94 6.52 -2.44 -24.84
CA GLU A 94 6.02 -2.89 -23.54
C GLU A 94 6.99 -2.57 -22.39
N LEU A 95 8.30 -2.69 -22.62
CA LEU A 95 9.31 -2.32 -21.63
C LEU A 95 9.35 -0.81 -21.36
N LEU A 96 9.20 0.01 -22.41
CA LEU A 96 9.13 1.47 -22.25
C LEU A 96 7.90 1.88 -21.43
N GLN A 97 6.76 1.22 -21.65
CA GLN A 97 5.58 1.42 -20.80
C GLN A 97 5.85 0.98 -19.36
N ASN A 98 6.48 -0.17 -19.17
CA ASN A 98 6.84 -0.69 -17.86
C ASN A 98 7.71 0.30 -17.06
N GLU A 99 8.73 0.87 -17.70
CA GLU A 99 9.63 1.86 -17.11
C GLU A 99 8.89 3.13 -16.68
N ARG A 100 7.97 3.62 -17.52
CA ARG A 100 7.13 4.78 -17.19
C ARG A 100 6.26 4.51 -15.97
N LEU A 101 5.66 3.33 -15.89
CA LEU A 101 4.81 2.93 -14.77
C LEU A 101 5.61 2.77 -13.47
N ILE A 102 6.77 2.12 -13.53
CA ILE A 102 7.69 2.01 -12.39
C ILE A 102 8.09 3.40 -11.89
N THR A 103 8.44 4.31 -12.79
CA THR A 103 8.76 5.69 -12.44
C THR A 103 7.59 6.41 -11.76
N ALA A 104 6.37 6.21 -12.26
CA ALA A 104 5.16 6.78 -11.65
C ALA A 104 4.92 6.24 -10.23
N VAL A 105 5.10 4.93 -10.01
CA VAL A 105 5.01 4.31 -8.68
C VAL A 105 6.03 4.91 -7.73
N PHE A 106 7.30 5.03 -8.13
CA PHE A 106 8.34 5.63 -7.29
C PHE A 106 8.05 7.08 -6.94
N ASN A 107 7.55 7.88 -7.88
CA ASN A 107 7.17 9.28 -7.60
C ASN A 107 5.99 9.37 -6.61
N ALA A 108 5.11 8.38 -6.60
CA ALA A 108 3.99 8.34 -5.67
C ALA A 108 4.42 7.87 -4.26
N ASP A 109 5.45 7.03 -4.14
CA ASP A 109 5.95 6.51 -2.86
C ASP A 109 6.33 7.64 -1.89
N ASP A 110 6.96 8.72 -2.36
CA ASP A 110 7.30 9.88 -1.51
C ASP A 110 6.07 10.54 -0.88
N ILE A 111 4.98 10.63 -1.66
CA ILE A 111 3.70 11.20 -1.22
C ILE A 111 3.03 10.24 -0.22
N VAL A 112 3.06 8.94 -0.50
CA VAL A 112 2.57 7.88 0.41
C VAL A 112 3.29 7.96 1.75
N PHE A 113 4.63 8.06 1.76
CA PHE A 113 5.41 8.20 2.99
C PHE A 113 5.10 9.50 3.74
N SER A 114 4.84 10.60 3.04
CA SER A 114 4.37 11.83 3.69
C SER A 114 3.01 11.61 4.37
N ARG A 115 2.09 10.97 3.67
CA ARG A 115 0.74 10.71 4.17
C ARG A 115 0.73 9.80 5.40
N ILE A 116 1.57 8.77 5.41
CA ILE A 116 1.76 7.88 6.57
C ILE A 116 2.33 8.67 7.76
N ARG A 117 3.30 9.56 7.53
CA ARG A 117 3.86 10.41 8.59
C ARG A 117 2.81 11.35 9.19
N ASP A 118 1.95 11.93 8.37
CA ASP A 118 0.84 12.77 8.84
C ASP A 118 -0.13 11.97 9.73
N ALA A 119 -0.46 10.73 9.32
CA ALA A 119 -1.30 9.83 10.11
C ALA A 119 -0.65 9.48 11.46
N GLN A 120 0.64 9.17 11.47
CA GLN A 120 1.40 8.91 12.71
C GLN A 120 1.40 10.12 13.65
N ALA A 121 1.57 11.33 13.12
CA ALA A 121 1.51 12.56 13.91
C ALA A 121 0.12 12.78 14.52
N GLN A 122 -0.95 12.50 13.78
CA GLN A 122 -2.32 12.60 14.28
C GLN A 122 -2.59 11.57 15.38
N ILE A 123 -2.16 10.31 15.22
CA ILE A 123 -2.26 9.28 16.27
C ILE A 123 -1.53 9.72 17.54
N ALA A 124 -0.29 10.23 17.40
CA ALA A 124 0.49 10.70 18.55
C ALA A 124 -0.24 11.83 19.31
N LYS A 125 -0.85 12.77 18.59
CA LYS A 125 -1.68 13.84 19.17
C LYS A 125 -2.89 13.27 19.91
N LEU A 126 -3.65 12.37 19.29
CA LEU A 126 -4.83 11.73 19.90
C LEU A 126 -4.46 10.96 21.18
N LEU A 127 -3.35 10.24 21.18
CA LEU A 127 -2.84 9.54 22.37
C LEU A 127 -2.47 10.52 23.48
N GLN A 128 -1.86 11.66 23.16
CA GLN A 128 -1.52 12.69 24.14
C GLN A 128 -2.78 13.34 24.74
N GLU A 129 -3.78 13.63 23.90
CA GLU A 129 -5.07 14.20 24.34
C GLU A 129 -5.86 13.22 25.21
N ASN A 130 -5.84 11.93 24.86
CA ASN A 130 -6.48 10.88 25.65
C ASN A 130 -5.80 10.72 27.02
N ARG A 131 -4.45 10.72 27.07
CA ARG A 131 -3.70 10.73 28.35
C ARG A 131 -4.05 11.93 29.23
N LYS A 132 -4.06 13.14 28.67
CA LYS A 132 -4.47 14.36 29.41
C LYS A 132 -5.89 14.25 29.95
N SER A 133 -6.81 13.69 29.15
CA SER A 133 -8.20 13.47 29.55
C SER A 133 -8.30 12.44 30.68
N GLY A 134 -7.51 11.35 30.62
CA GLY A 134 -7.39 10.36 31.68
C GLY A 134 -6.86 10.94 32.98
N ASP A 135 -5.82 11.79 32.91
CA ASP A 135 -5.27 12.49 34.07
C ASP A 135 -6.28 13.44 34.71
N LEU A 136 -7.05 14.18 33.90
CA LEU A 136 -8.13 15.05 34.39
C LEU A 136 -9.24 14.25 35.06
N LEU A 137 -9.68 13.13 34.46
CA LEU A 137 -10.67 12.22 35.04
C LEU A 137 -10.18 11.61 36.37
N SER A 138 -8.90 11.22 36.43
CA SER A 138 -8.27 10.68 37.64
C SER A 138 -8.26 11.72 38.76
N LYS A 139 -7.85 12.96 38.46
CA LYS A 139 -7.87 14.10 39.41
C LYS A 139 -9.28 14.44 39.88
N PHE A 140 -10.28 14.37 38.99
CA PHE A 140 -11.68 14.63 39.35
C PHE A 140 -12.24 13.56 40.30
N LYS A 141 -11.98 12.27 40.03
CA LYS A 141 -12.38 11.17 40.92
C LYS A 141 -11.68 11.22 42.28
N SER A 142 -10.42 11.64 42.33
CA SER A 142 -9.66 11.78 43.59
C SER A 142 -10.03 13.02 44.40
N GLY A 143 -10.55 14.09 43.77
CA GLY A 143 -11.13 15.25 44.48
C GLY A 143 -12.55 15.03 45.01
N ALA A 144 -13.35 14.17 44.35
CA ALA A 144 -14.74 13.90 44.74
C ALA A 144 -14.88 12.94 45.94
N GLY A 145 -13.84 12.19 46.30
CA GLY A 145 -13.84 11.30 47.48
C GLY A 145 -13.54 11.98 48.82
N GLY A 146 -13.18 13.27 48.82
CA GLY A 146 -12.68 13.98 50.01
C GLY A 146 -13.64 14.99 50.66
N THR A 147 -14.87 15.14 50.18
CA THR A 147 -15.81 16.18 50.68
C THR A 147 -17.15 15.65 51.21
N GLY A 148 -17.26 14.34 51.45
CA GLY A 148 -18.52 13.70 51.91
C GLY A 148 -18.60 13.31 53.40
N GLU A 149 -17.49 13.35 54.15
CA GLU A 149 -17.48 12.91 55.56
C GLU A 149 -16.91 14.01 56.46
N GLY A 150 -17.73 14.99 56.86
CA GLY A 150 -17.27 16.01 57.79
C GLY A 150 -18.22 17.14 58.16
N MET A 151 -19.51 17.09 57.81
CA MET A 151 -20.46 18.19 58.10
C MET A 151 -21.73 17.73 58.84
N ASP A 152 -21.65 16.70 59.68
CA ASP A 152 -22.78 16.35 60.57
C ASP A 152 -22.35 15.95 61.98
N LYS A 153 -21.64 16.84 62.66
CA LYS A 153 -21.52 16.83 64.14
C LYS A 153 -21.30 18.24 64.68
N THR A 154 -22.26 19.14 64.53
CA THR A 154 -22.61 20.16 65.55
C THR A 154 -23.74 21.04 65.03
N LEU A 155 -24.95 20.81 65.55
CA LEU A 155 -25.83 21.81 66.18
C LEU A 155 -27.05 21.09 66.79
#